data_AF-A0A7S0MYZ8-F1
#
_entry.id   AF-A0A7S0MYZ8-F1
#
_cell.length_a   1.000
_cell.length_b   1.000
_cell.length_c   1.000
_cell.angle_alpha   90.00
_cell.angle_beta   90.00
_cell.angle_gamma   90.00
#
_symmetry.space_group_name_H-M   'P 1'
#
loop_
_entity.id
_entity.type
_entity.pdbx_description
1 polymer ?
#
loop_
_entity_poly.entity_id
_entity_poly.type
_entity_poly.pdbx_seq_one_letter_code
_entity_poly.pdbx_strand_id
1 'polypeptide(L)'
;VMSAPEKVIILMEVVIDSIYKDVQVTRNGNLLVVFNADHRIQSWEFCNQGHRHSHSKEHLRVEVTQLVNLANATLKVNQQGGATFEQLKLASEGNIRVVSALVRKLDAPSVNDYGFSRQHMRCLQIADVVNKLEDMVDFCEGSGVVPTAGLKLFLQQAALERQAAAEGAG
;
A
#
# COMPACT_ATOMS: atom_id res chain seq x y z
N VAL A 1 -21.98 35.30 12.47
CA VAL A 1 -22.34 34.59 11.22
C VAL A 1 -22.53 33.13 11.61
N MET A 2 -23.76 32.64 11.63
CA MET A 2 -24.05 31.24 11.97
C MET A 2 -23.52 30.39 10.81
N SER A 3 -22.44 29.64 11.04
CA SER A 3 -21.90 28.69 10.07
C SER A 3 -23.00 27.69 9.70
N ALA A 4 -23.25 27.49 8.41
CA ALA A 4 -24.17 26.47 7.94
C ALA A 4 -23.73 25.09 8.47
N PRO A 5 -24.66 24.16 8.79
CA PRO A 5 -24.27 22.86 9.31
C PRO A 5 -23.42 22.11 8.29
N GLU A 6 -22.21 21.70 8.68
CA GLU A 6 -21.35 20.84 7.89
C GLU A 6 -22.11 19.54 7.58
N LYS A 7 -22.15 19.15 6.30
CA LYS A 7 -22.82 17.92 5.89
C LYS A 7 -21.84 16.76 6.04
N VAL A 8 -22.19 15.80 6.87
CA VAL A 8 -21.38 14.61 7.13
C VAL A 8 -22.05 13.38 6.53
N ILE A 9 -21.30 12.62 5.74
CA ILE A 9 -21.75 11.33 5.17
C ILE A 9 -20.85 10.24 5.73
N ILE A 10 -21.47 9.20 6.28
CA ILE A 10 -20.76 8.00 6.74
C ILE A 10 -21.24 6.82 5.91
N LEU A 11 -20.32 6.16 5.21
CA LEU A 11 -20.58 4.97 4.40
C LEU A 11 -19.89 3.77 5.05
N MET A 12 -20.66 2.74 5.35
CA MET A 12 -20.16 1.47 5.86
C MET A 12 -19.87 0.51 4.72
N GLU A 13 -18.94 -0.42 4.93
CA GLU A 13 -18.61 -1.50 3.97
C GLU A 13 -18.19 -0.99 2.59
N VAL A 14 -17.49 0.15 2.55
CA VAL A 14 -16.93 0.72 1.34
C VAL A 14 -15.75 -0.10 0.86
N VAL A 15 -15.71 -0.33 -0.44
CA VAL A 15 -14.61 -1.02 -1.12
C VAL A 15 -13.80 0.00 -1.93
N ILE A 16 -12.48 0.03 -1.70
CA ILE A 16 -11.54 0.85 -2.46
C ILE A 16 -10.55 -0.07 -3.17
N ASP A 17 -10.53 0.02 -4.50
CA ASP A 17 -9.55 -0.66 -5.33
C ASP A 17 -8.37 0.26 -5.67
N SER A 18 -7.16 -0.26 -5.50
CA SER A 18 -5.92 0.38 -5.91
C SER A 18 -5.17 -0.55 -6.85
N ILE A 19 -4.78 -0.02 -8.00
CA ILE A 19 -3.99 -0.76 -8.98
C ILE A 19 -2.55 -0.27 -8.90
N TYR A 20 -1.67 -1.13 -8.40
CA TYR A 20 -0.23 -0.98 -8.53
C TYR A 20 0.25 -1.79 -9.74
N LYS A 21 1.51 -1.58 -10.13
CA LYS A 21 2.10 -2.14 -11.37
C LYS A 21 1.64 -3.57 -11.71
N ASP A 22 1.83 -4.51 -10.80
CA ASP A 22 1.52 -5.94 -11.03
C ASP A 22 0.47 -6.48 -10.06
N VAL A 23 -0.04 -5.64 -9.15
CA VAL A 23 -0.88 -6.05 -8.02
C VAL A 23 -2.05 -5.10 -7.84
N GLN A 24 -3.25 -5.66 -7.85
CA GLN A 24 -4.47 -4.98 -7.44
C GLN A 24 -4.71 -5.23 -5.96
N VAL A 25 -5.00 -4.18 -5.21
CA VAL A 25 -5.34 -4.24 -3.79
C VAL A 25 -6.74 -3.71 -3.59
N THR A 26 -7.59 -4.55 -3.01
CA THR A 26 -8.96 -4.24 -2.63
C THR A 26 -9.03 -4.06 -1.13
N ARG A 27 -9.37 -2.86 -0.67
CA ARG A 27 -9.54 -2.53 0.76
C ARG A 27 -11.01 -2.43 1.11
N ASN A 28 -11.42 -3.02 2.22
CA ASN A 28 -12.76 -2.87 2.77
C ASN A 28 -12.70 -2.04 4.04
N GLY A 29 -13.66 -1.13 4.21
CA GLY A 29 -13.64 -0.23 5.36
C GLY A 29 -14.81 0.72 5.40
N ASN A 30 -14.71 1.70 6.30
CA ASN A 30 -15.71 2.73 6.48
C ASN A 30 -15.16 4.06 5.95
N LEU A 31 -15.97 4.79 5.21
CA LEU A 31 -15.63 6.09 4.66
C LEU A 31 -16.45 7.18 5.34
N LEU A 32 -15.77 8.13 5.95
CA LEU A 32 -16.33 9.38 6.45
C LEU A 32 -15.99 10.49 5.45
N VAL A 33 -16.97 11.26 5.02
CA VAL A 33 -16.75 12.42 4.15
C VAL A 33 -17.47 13.62 4.75
N VAL A 34 -16.72 14.71 4.95
CA VAL A 34 -17.23 15.99 5.44
C VAL A 34 -17.25 16.97 4.27
N PHE A 35 -18.40 17.61 4.04
CA PHE A 35 -18.57 18.60 3.01
C PHE A 35 -18.69 20.00 3.59
N ASN A 36 -18.07 20.96 2.91
CA ASN A 36 -18.27 22.38 3.21
C ASN A 36 -19.66 22.85 2.74
N ALA A 37 -20.02 24.10 3.07
CA ALA A 37 -21.29 24.71 2.66
C ALA A 37 -21.49 24.75 1.13
N ASP A 38 -20.40 24.75 0.36
CA ASP A 38 -20.40 24.74 -1.11
C ASP A 38 -20.50 23.32 -1.71
N HIS A 39 -20.78 22.30 -0.89
CA HIS A 39 -20.85 20.89 -1.30
C HIS A 39 -19.55 20.31 -1.87
N ARG A 40 -18.40 20.92 -1.56
CA ARG A 40 -17.08 20.35 -1.84
C ARG A 40 -16.63 19.50 -0.67
N ILE A 41 -15.85 18.46 -0.96
CA ILE A 41 -15.21 17.64 0.09
C ILE A 41 -14.20 18.52 0.82
N GLN A 42 -14.43 18.72 2.12
CA GLN A 42 -13.54 19.45 3.04
C GLN A 42 -12.51 18.49 3.64
N SER A 43 -12.97 17.31 4.07
CA SER A 43 -12.10 16.23 4.53
C SER A 43 -12.75 14.88 4.25
N TRP A 44 -11.92 13.84 4.22
CA TRP A 44 -12.39 12.47 4.16
C TRP A 44 -11.44 11.58 4.95
N GLU A 45 -11.99 10.55 5.57
CA GLU A 45 -11.24 9.55 6.33
C GLU A 45 -11.72 8.16 5.93
N PHE A 46 -10.78 7.26 5.71
CA PHE A 46 -11.07 5.87 5.41
C PHE A 46 -10.47 4.95 6.47
N CYS A 47 -11.33 4.31 7.24
CA CYS A 47 -10.94 3.34 8.25
C CYS A 47 -10.84 1.95 7.60
N ASN A 48 -9.61 1.53 7.29
CA ASN A 48 -9.32 0.23 6.70
C ASN A 48 -9.57 -0.90 7.71
N GLN A 49 -10.50 -1.81 7.40
CA GLN A 49 -10.78 -2.99 8.22
C GLN A 49 -10.02 -4.24 7.73
N GLY A 50 -9.60 -4.22 6.47
CA GLY A 50 -8.90 -5.34 5.86
C GLY A 50 -8.54 -5.04 4.41
N HIS A 51 -7.60 -5.81 3.88
CA HIS A 51 -7.26 -5.73 2.47
C HIS A 51 -7.01 -7.12 1.89
N ARG A 52 -7.35 -7.27 0.62
CA ARG A 52 -6.96 -8.41 -0.22
C ARG A 52 -6.12 -7.90 -1.36
N HIS A 53 -5.15 -8.70 -1.79
CA HIS A 53 -4.36 -8.40 -2.97
C HIS A 53 -4.43 -9.55 -3.97
N SER A 54 -4.41 -9.19 -5.25
CA SER A 54 -4.42 -10.13 -6.36
C SER A 54 -3.41 -9.69 -7.41
N HIS A 55 -2.65 -10.64 -7.93
CA HIS A 55 -1.69 -10.38 -9.01
C HIS A 55 -2.40 -10.38 -10.36
N SER A 56 -1.94 -9.52 -11.28
CA SER A 56 -2.46 -9.51 -12.65
C SER A 56 -2.21 -10.85 -13.34
N LYS A 57 -3.19 -11.34 -14.12
CA LYS A 57 -3.03 -12.55 -14.94
C LYS A 57 -1.85 -12.45 -15.90
N GLU A 58 -1.55 -11.25 -16.39
CA GLU A 58 -0.39 -10.99 -17.25
C GLU A 58 0.93 -11.27 -16.54
N HIS A 59 1.02 -10.91 -15.26
CA HIS A 59 2.22 -11.08 -14.46
C HIS A 59 2.59 -12.55 -14.24
N LEU A 60 1.57 -13.42 -14.17
CA LEU A 60 1.71 -14.86 -13.92
C LEU A 60 1.64 -15.72 -15.18
N ARG A 61 1.38 -15.09 -16.35
CA ARG A 61 1.07 -15.80 -17.59
C ARG A 61 2.14 -16.82 -17.98
N VAL A 62 3.43 -16.45 -17.85
CA VAL A 62 4.56 -17.28 -18.25
C VAL A 62 4.62 -18.55 -17.40
N GLU A 63 4.63 -18.41 -16.08
CA GLU A 63 4.70 -19.54 -15.15
C GLU A 63 3.47 -20.44 -15.25
N VAL A 64 2.27 -19.86 -15.37
CA VAL A 64 1.03 -20.63 -15.53
C VAL A 64 1.05 -21.42 -16.84
N THR A 65 1.49 -20.82 -17.94
CA THR A 65 1.58 -21.51 -19.24
C THR A 65 2.61 -22.65 -19.19
N GLN A 66 3.77 -22.41 -18.57
CA GLN A 66 4.80 -23.44 -18.38
C GLN A 66 4.27 -24.60 -17.53
N LEU A 67 3.54 -24.31 -16.45
CA LEU A 67 2.96 -25.33 -15.58
C LEU A 67 1.93 -26.18 -16.32
N VAL A 68 1.03 -25.56 -17.09
CA VAL A 68 0.04 -26.28 -17.90
C VAL A 68 0.72 -27.20 -18.92
N ASN A 69 1.76 -26.71 -19.60
CA ASN A 69 2.49 -27.49 -20.60
C ASN A 69 3.20 -28.70 -19.97
N LEU A 70 3.88 -28.51 -18.83
CA LEU A 70 4.55 -29.58 -18.12
C LEU A 70 3.58 -30.60 -17.53
N ALA A 71 2.47 -30.15 -16.94
CA ALA A 71 1.42 -31.03 -16.42
C ALA A 71 0.83 -31.90 -17.54
N ASN A 72 0.55 -31.31 -18.71
CA ASN A 72 0.08 -32.04 -19.88
C ASN A 72 1.12 -33.06 -20.38
N ALA A 73 2.41 -32.72 -20.36
CA ALA A 73 3.48 -33.65 -20.71
C ALA A 73 3.57 -34.81 -19.70
N THR A 74 3.46 -34.54 -18.40
CA THR A 74 3.42 -35.57 -17.36
C THR A 74 2.24 -36.51 -17.54
N LEU A 75 1.05 -35.98 -17.84
CA LEU A 75 -0.15 -36.78 -18.09
C LEU A 75 0.03 -37.70 -19.30
N LYS A 76 0.62 -37.20 -20.39
CA LYS A 76 0.92 -38.01 -21.59
C LYS A 76 1.89 -39.15 -21.27
N VAL A 77 2.96 -38.88 -20.51
CA VAL A 77 3.91 -39.91 -20.08
C VAL A 77 3.19 -40.99 -19.25
N ASN A 78 2.34 -40.58 -18.29
CA ASN A 78 1.60 -41.52 -17.45
C ASN A 78 0.60 -42.39 -18.25
N GLN A 79 -0.03 -41.82 -19.28
CA GLN A 79 -1.01 -42.50 -20.12
C GLN A 79 -0.40 -43.46 -21.17
N GLN A 80 0.89 -43.32 -21.49
CA GLN A 80 1.53 -44.08 -22.57
C GLN A 80 1.75 -45.57 -22.25
N GLY A 81 1.51 -46.02 -21.01
CA GLY A 81 1.64 -47.43 -20.62
C GLY A 81 3.08 -47.93 -20.74
N GLY A 82 3.83 -47.93 -19.64
CA GLY A 82 5.25 -48.29 -19.63
C GLY A 82 6.22 -47.14 -19.34
N ALA A 83 5.72 -46.02 -18.79
CA ALA A 83 6.58 -44.95 -18.29
C ALA A 83 7.54 -45.47 -17.22
N THR A 84 8.82 -45.13 -17.37
CA THR A 84 9.81 -45.48 -16.35
C THR A 84 9.68 -44.57 -15.14
N PHE A 85 10.09 -45.08 -13.98
CA PHE A 85 10.15 -44.29 -12.75
C PHE A 85 10.93 -42.98 -12.94
N GLU A 86 12.07 -43.03 -13.64
CA GLU A 86 12.89 -41.85 -13.92
C GLU A 86 12.18 -40.81 -14.79
N GLN A 87 11.38 -41.23 -15.78
CA GLN A 87 10.57 -40.31 -16.61
C GLN A 87 9.51 -39.59 -15.79
N LEU A 88 8.81 -40.31 -14.90
CA LEU A 88 7.81 -39.73 -14.01
C LEU A 88 8.44 -38.81 -12.96
N LYS A 89 9.62 -39.19 -12.43
CA LYS A 89 10.38 -38.39 -11.47
C LYS A 89 10.83 -37.06 -12.07
N LEU A 90 11.47 -37.09 -13.25
CA LEU A 90 11.91 -35.87 -13.95
C LEU A 90 10.73 -34.94 -14.29
N ALA A 91 9.60 -35.52 -14.72
CA ALA A 91 8.39 -34.74 -15.00
C ALA A 91 7.83 -34.07 -13.73
N SER A 92 7.81 -34.80 -12.60
CA SER A 92 7.39 -34.27 -11.30
C SER A 92 8.31 -33.16 -10.79
N GLU A 93 9.63 -33.35 -10.88
CA GLU A 93 10.64 -32.34 -10.50
C GLU A 93 10.48 -31.05 -11.34
N GLY A 94 10.19 -31.18 -12.63
CA GLY A 94 9.87 -30.06 -13.50
C GLY A 94 8.65 -29.27 -13.03
N ASN A 95 7.56 -29.96 -12.66
CA ASN A 95 6.35 -29.34 -12.12
C ASN A 95 6.64 -28.63 -10.79
N ILE A 96 7.34 -29.29 -9.86
CA ILE A 96 7.70 -28.72 -8.55
C ILE A 96 8.52 -27.44 -8.72
N ARG A 97 9.45 -27.42 -9.69
CA ARG A 97 10.28 -26.24 -9.96
C ARG A 97 9.45 -25.04 -10.43
N VAL A 98 8.51 -25.24 -11.36
CA VAL A 98 7.64 -24.16 -11.86
C VAL A 98 6.67 -23.69 -10.80
N VAL A 99 6.06 -24.61 -10.04
CA VAL A 99 5.19 -24.27 -8.90
C VAL A 99 5.97 -23.45 -7.86
N SER A 100 7.20 -23.86 -7.54
CA SER A 100 8.05 -23.13 -6.58
C SER A 100 8.42 -21.73 -7.09
N ALA A 101 8.67 -21.56 -8.39
CA ALA A 101 8.90 -20.24 -8.99
C ALA A 101 7.64 -19.36 -8.92
N LEU A 102 6.46 -19.94 -9.16
CA LEU A 102 5.17 -19.24 -9.06
C LEU A 102 4.88 -18.80 -7.63
N VAL A 103 5.07 -19.68 -6.64
CA VAL A 103 4.91 -19.36 -5.21
C VAL A 103 5.83 -18.20 -4.82
N ARG A 104 7.10 -18.23 -5.21
CA ARG A 104 8.04 -17.12 -4.94
C ARG A 104 7.61 -15.79 -5.56
N LYS A 105 7.00 -15.81 -6.75
CA LYS A 105 6.44 -14.59 -7.36
C LYS A 105 5.24 -14.06 -6.60
N LEU A 106 4.37 -14.95 -6.11
CA LEU A 106 3.17 -14.60 -5.36
C LEU A 106 3.49 -14.10 -3.94
N ASP A 107 4.44 -14.75 -3.26
CA ASP A 107 4.86 -14.46 -1.88
C ASP A 107 5.77 -13.23 -1.78
N ALA A 108 6.30 -12.74 -2.91
CA ALA A 108 7.12 -11.53 -2.90
C ALA A 108 6.29 -10.34 -2.36
N PRO A 109 6.68 -9.71 -1.24
CA PRO A 109 5.91 -8.63 -0.64
C PRO A 109 5.91 -7.42 -1.58
N SER A 110 4.83 -7.32 -2.35
CA SER A 110 4.55 -6.24 -3.29
C SER A 110 3.94 -5.02 -2.59
N VAL A 111 3.22 -5.30 -1.49
CA VAL A 111 2.54 -4.34 -0.64
C VAL A 111 2.80 -4.66 0.84
N ASN A 112 2.63 -3.67 1.72
CA ASN A 112 2.77 -3.85 3.17
C ASN A 112 1.48 -4.42 3.80
N ASP A 113 1.48 -4.58 5.12
CA ASP A 113 0.34 -5.12 5.90
C ASP A 113 -0.94 -4.27 5.84
N TYR A 114 -0.85 -3.05 5.29
CA TYR A 114 -1.97 -2.14 5.06
C TYR A 114 -2.37 -2.06 3.57
N GLY A 115 -1.77 -2.90 2.72
CA GLY A 115 -2.03 -2.97 1.29
C GLY A 115 -1.38 -1.86 0.46
N PHE A 116 -0.48 -1.05 1.01
CA PHE A 116 0.22 0.00 0.28
C PHE A 116 1.52 -0.49 -0.34
N SER A 117 1.80 -0.08 -1.58
CA SER A 117 3.08 -0.33 -2.22
C SER A 117 4.22 0.45 -1.55
N ARG A 118 5.46 -0.02 -1.72
CA ARG A 118 6.64 0.70 -1.22
C ARG A 118 6.75 2.12 -1.77
N GLN A 119 6.40 2.33 -3.04
CA GLN A 119 6.41 3.65 -3.65
C GLN A 119 5.38 4.57 -2.97
N HIS A 120 4.17 4.06 -2.74
CA HIS A 120 3.12 4.82 -2.07
C HIS A 120 3.52 5.20 -0.63
N MET A 121 4.07 4.26 0.13
CA MET A 121 4.55 4.53 1.50
C MET A 121 5.65 5.58 1.53
N ARG A 122 6.59 5.54 0.58
CA ARG A 122 7.63 6.59 0.46
C ARG A 122 7.01 7.95 0.15
N CYS A 123 6.03 8.02 -0.75
CA CYS A 123 5.32 9.28 -1.04
C CYS A 123 4.64 9.84 0.21
N LEU A 124 3.97 9.01 1.02
CA LEU A 124 3.35 9.44 2.27
C LEU A 124 4.39 9.96 3.29
N GLN A 125 5.49 9.23 3.45
CA GLN A 125 6.58 9.65 4.35
C GLN A 125 7.21 10.98 3.91
N ILE A 126 7.42 11.16 2.61
CA ILE A 126 7.94 12.42 2.06
C ILE A 126 6.92 13.54 2.27
N ALA A 127 5.63 13.30 2.01
CA ALA A 127 4.59 14.30 2.21
C ALA A 127 4.51 14.76 3.68
N ASP A 128 4.60 13.85 4.64
CA ASP A 128 4.63 14.22 6.08
C ASP A 128 5.84 15.11 6.42
N VAL A 129 7.01 14.81 5.85
CA VAL A 129 8.20 15.64 6.03
C VAL A 129 8.03 17.00 5.34
N VAL A 130 7.58 17.03 4.09
CA VAL A 130 7.42 18.26 3.31
C VAL A 130 6.37 19.19 3.93
N ASN A 131 5.24 18.66 4.40
CA ASN A 131 4.22 19.46 5.08
C ASN A 131 4.78 20.12 6.35
N LYS A 132 5.61 19.41 7.13
CA LYS A 132 6.29 20.01 8.31
C LYS A 132 7.36 21.04 7.91
N LEU A 133 7.93 20.91 6.72
CA LEU A 133 8.88 21.90 6.20
C LEU A 133 8.18 23.16 5.68
N GLU A 134 6.90 23.08 5.29
CA GLU A 134 6.09 24.26 4.95
C GLU A 134 5.99 25.21 6.15
N ASP A 135 5.60 24.69 7.33
CA ASP A 135 5.57 25.46 8.58
C ASP A 135 6.94 26.07 8.93
N MET A 136 8.02 25.34 8.65
CA MET A 136 9.40 25.82 8.87
C MET A 136 9.75 26.95 7.91
N VAL A 137 9.33 26.87 6.64
CA VAL A 137 9.55 27.95 5.66
C VAL A 137 8.81 29.20 6.10
N ASP A 138 7.55 29.08 6.52
CA ASP A 138 6.76 30.21 7.05
C ASP A 138 7.44 30.86 8.27
N PHE A 139 7.99 30.04 9.18
CA PHE A 139 8.79 30.54 10.30
C PHE A 139 10.03 31.30 9.85
N CYS A 140 10.75 30.80 8.84
CA CYS A 140 11.95 31.45 8.31
C CYS A 140 11.61 32.79 7.63
N GLU A 141 10.48 32.85 6.91
CA GLU A 141 9.98 34.09 6.31
C GLU A 141 9.62 35.13 7.38
N GLY A 142 8.91 34.72 8.44
CA GLY A 142 8.52 35.62 9.53
C GLY A 142 9.69 36.10 10.41
N SER A 143 10.73 35.29 10.56
CA SER A 143 11.89 35.59 11.40
C SER A 143 13.10 36.16 10.65
N GLY A 144 13.09 36.10 9.31
CA GLY A 144 14.20 36.52 8.44
C GLY A 144 15.43 35.62 8.54
N VAL A 145 15.29 34.40 9.08
CA VAL A 145 16.40 33.48 9.33
C VAL A 145 16.63 32.57 8.11
N VAL A 146 17.89 32.31 7.79
CA VAL A 146 18.27 31.39 6.70
C VAL A 146 17.77 29.96 7.03
N PRO A 147 17.23 29.19 6.06
CA PRO A 147 16.57 27.90 6.32
C PRO A 147 17.37 26.89 7.17
N THR A 148 18.69 26.86 7.04
CA THR A 148 19.56 25.96 7.84
C THR A 148 19.61 26.34 9.32
N ALA A 149 19.66 27.63 9.64
CA ALA A 149 19.58 28.12 11.01
C ALA A 149 18.14 28.07 11.54
N GLY A 150 17.17 28.36 10.67
CA GLY A 150 15.75 28.30 10.95
C GLY A 150 15.31 26.90 11.38
N LEU A 151 15.76 25.85 10.70
CA LEU A 151 15.47 24.46 11.07
C LEU A 151 15.87 24.15 12.52
N LYS A 152 17.05 24.61 12.97
CA LYS A 152 17.51 24.36 14.34
C LYS A 152 16.63 25.07 15.37
N LEU A 153 16.29 26.34 15.11
CA LEU A 153 15.44 27.14 15.98
C LEU A 153 13.99 26.60 16.02
N PHE A 154 13.45 26.25 14.87
CA PHE A 154 12.11 25.65 14.72
C PHE A 154 12.00 24.35 15.51
N LEU A 155 12.98 23.45 15.40
CA LEU A 155 13.00 22.20 16.16
C LEU A 155 13.14 22.43 17.68
N GLN A 156 13.90 23.45 18.10
CA GLN A 156 14.01 23.82 19.51
C GLN A 156 12.69 24.37 20.05
N GLN A 157 12.02 25.25 19.30
CA GLN A 157 10.72 25.79 19.67
C GLN A 157 9.66 24.67 19.79
N ALA A 158 9.58 23.78 18.80
CA ALA A 158 8.67 22.63 18.82
C ALA A 158 8.97 21.64 19.96
N ALA A 159 10.20 21.61 20.49
CA ALA A 159 10.56 20.80 21.66
C ALA A 159 10.12 21.48 22.97
N LEU A 160 10.30 22.80 23.07
CA LEU A 160 9.85 23.60 24.22
C LEU A 160 8.32 23.58 24.35
N GLU A 161 7.61 23.72 23.23
CA GLU A 161 6.13 23.65 23.20
C GLU A 161 5.62 22.27 23.64
N ARG A 162 6.30 21.19 23.24
CA ARG A 162 5.95 19.82 23.69
C ARG A 162 6.20 19.60 25.18
N GLN A 163 7.24 20.21 25.75
CA GLN A 163 7.53 20.14 27.18
C GLN A 163 6.50 20.93 27.99
N ALA A 164 6.18 22.15 27.56
CA ALA A 164 5.15 22.98 28.19
C ALA A 164 3.76 22.32 28.15
N ALA A 165 3.41 21.66 27.04
CA ALA A 165 2.15 20.92 26.92
C ALA A 165 2.09 19.69 27.85
N ALA A 166 3.23 19.04 28.13
CA ALA A 166 3.30 17.91 29.05
C ALA A 166 3.21 18.35 30.53
N GLU A 167 3.72 19.53 30.87
CA GLU A 167 3.67 20.09 32.23
C GLU A 167 2.32 20.73 32.59
N GLY A 168 1.57 21.23 31.59
CA GLY A 168 0.23 21.80 31.80
C GLY A 168 -0.92 20.80 31.88
N ALA A 169 -0.65 19.49 31.73
CA ALA A 169 -1.65 18.41 31.76
C ALA A 169 -1.64 17.59 33.07
N GLY A 170 -0.83 17.98 34.06
CA GLY A 170 -0.79 17.40 35.42
C GLY A 170 -1.48 18.30 36.44
#